data_AF-A0A953UUX3-F1
#
_entry.id   AF-A0A953UUX3-F1
#
_cell.length_a   1.000
_cell.length_b   1.000
_cell.length_c   1.000
_cell.angle_alpha   90.00
_cell.angle_beta   90.00
_cell.angle_gamma   90.00
#
_symmetry.space_group_name_H-M   'P 1'
#
loop_
_entity.id
_entity.type
_entity.pdbx_description
1 polymer ?
#
loop_
_entity_poly.entity_id
_entity_poly.type
_entity_poly.pdbx_seq_one_letter_code
_entity_poly.pdbx_strand_id
1 'polypeptide(L)'
;MDLPGWQKVYAELKDRNFEIVAAAQDTGGEVAAGKWYDAAKATYTSLIDVEHSVSSAYQFINVPMGIWIDERGRVVRPAEPAWTSNQSMKIGDKSIDTEGELYVAALRDWVKNGESSAYALSDEEFARRVQPRTAAEMEAEASFKLAVWFHERGHRELAAKYWQHAQQLNPDDWNYHRQEWSFTPQEAGKRWREKFDKLDRPYYPKLEIGGGNKTGTEKR
;
A
#
# COMPACT_ATOMS: atom_id res chain seq x y z
N MET A 1 4.83 -6.55 -12.65
CA MET A 1 3.76 -5.59 -12.28
C MET A 1 2.51 -6.37 -11.98
N ASP A 2 1.82 -6.00 -10.90
CA ASP A 2 0.68 -6.75 -10.38
C ASP A 2 -0.68 -6.33 -10.97
N LEU A 3 -0.75 -5.16 -11.62
CA LEU A 3 -1.98 -4.58 -12.19
C LEU A 3 -2.75 -5.53 -13.13
N PRO A 4 -2.11 -6.31 -14.03
CA PRO A 4 -2.84 -7.29 -14.85
C PRO A 4 -3.44 -8.44 -14.03
N GLY A 5 -2.82 -8.80 -12.90
CA GLY A 5 -3.39 -9.75 -11.94
C GLY A 5 -4.64 -9.18 -11.30
N TRP A 6 -4.58 -7.93 -10.84
CA TRP A 6 -5.74 -7.20 -10.29
C TRP A 6 -6.88 -7.06 -11.30
N GLN A 7 -6.56 -6.85 -12.58
CA GLN A 7 -7.58 -6.80 -13.64
C GLN A 7 -8.34 -8.13 -13.78
N LYS A 8 -7.65 -9.27 -13.63
CA LYS A 8 -8.32 -10.59 -13.64
C LYS A 8 -9.23 -10.77 -12.44
N VAL A 9 -8.77 -10.38 -11.24
CA VAL A 9 -9.58 -10.43 -10.01
C VAL A 9 -10.80 -9.52 -10.13
N TYR A 10 -10.64 -8.30 -10.66
CA TYR A 10 -11.76 -7.40 -10.87
C TYR A 10 -12.79 -7.95 -11.86
N ALA A 11 -12.34 -8.49 -13.00
CA ALA A 11 -13.24 -9.08 -13.98
C ALA A 11 -14.06 -10.25 -13.42
N GLU A 12 -13.52 -10.98 -12.45
CA GLU A 12 -14.21 -12.06 -11.73
C GLU A 12 -15.27 -11.54 -10.74
N LEU A 13 -15.00 -10.42 -10.07
CA LEU A 13 -15.74 -9.99 -8.89
C LEU A 13 -16.68 -8.79 -9.12
N LYS A 14 -16.45 -7.97 -10.15
CA LYS A 14 -17.15 -6.69 -10.36
C LYS A 14 -18.69 -6.78 -10.36
N ASP A 15 -19.25 -7.90 -10.81
CA ASP A 15 -20.70 -8.10 -10.86
C ASP A 15 -21.30 -8.53 -9.50
N ARG A 16 -20.48 -8.57 -8.44
CA ARG A 16 -20.88 -8.91 -7.05
C ARG A 16 -20.87 -7.71 -6.12
N ASN A 17 -21.30 -6.54 -6.60
CA ASN A 17 -21.28 -5.29 -5.83
C ASN A 17 -19.86 -4.94 -5.31
N PHE A 18 -18.85 -5.17 -6.14
CA PHE A 18 -17.44 -5.00 -5.76
C PHE A 18 -16.74 -4.04 -6.71
N GLU A 19 -15.98 -3.10 -6.15
CA GLU A 19 -15.16 -2.15 -6.91
C GLU A 19 -13.71 -2.19 -6.43
N ILE A 20 -12.76 -2.07 -7.36
CA ILE A 20 -11.36 -1.80 -7.04
C ILE A 20 -11.08 -0.33 -7.36
N VAL A 21 -10.62 0.43 -6.37
CA VAL A 21 -10.06 1.77 -6.62
C VAL A 21 -8.55 1.67 -6.53
N ALA A 22 -7.86 1.70 -7.66
CA ALA A 22 -6.41 1.72 -7.71
C ALA A 22 -5.91 3.17 -7.73
N ALA A 23 -5.03 3.52 -6.78
CA ALA A 23 -4.42 4.85 -6.71
C ALA A 23 -2.90 4.74 -6.90
N ALA A 24 -2.39 5.25 -8.03
CA ALA A 24 -0.96 5.36 -8.26
C ALA A 24 -0.38 6.51 -7.44
N GLN A 25 0.42 6.17 -6.43
CA GLN A 25 1.10 7.12 -5.54
C GLN A 25 2.35 7.65 -6.27
N ASP A 26 2.16 8.68 -7.10
CA ASP A 26 3.26 9.27 -7.87
C ASP A 26 3.02 10.76 -8.17
N THR A 27 3.81 11.64 -7.53
CA THR A 27 3.82 13.08 -7.82
C THR A 27 4.19 13.42 -9.28
N GLY A 28 4.80 12.49 -10.02
CA GLY A 28 5.04 12.62 -11.46
C GLY A 28 3.75 12.60 -12.31
N GLY A 29 2.59 12.31 -11.71
CA GLY A 29 1.29 12.42 -12.37
C GLY A 29 1.07 11.39 -13.49
N GLU A 30 0.14 11.72 -14.38
CA GLU A 30 -0.28 10.83 -15.47
C GLU A 30 0.87 10.42 -16.39
N VAL A 31 1.81 11.34 -16.64
CA VAL A 31 3.00 11.06 -17.45
C VAL A 31 3.84 9.92 -16.85
N ALA A 32 3.92 9.84 -15.51
CA ALA A 32 4.66 8.79 -14.82
C ALA A 32 3.85 7.48 -14.72
N ALA A 33 2.57 7.58 -14.37
CA ALA A 33 1.76 6.45 -13.93
C ALA A 33 0.79 5.88 -14.99
N GLY A 34 0.21 6.73 -15.86
CA GLY A 34 -0.92 6.37 -16.73
C GLY A 34 -0.65 5.18 -17.65
N LYS A 35 0.56 5.14 -18.25
CA LYS A 35 1.00 4.04 -19.12
C LYS A 35 0.90 2.65 -18.49
N TRP A 36 0.98 2.55 -17.16
CA TRP A 36 0.90 1.27 -16.46
C TRP A 36 -0.55 0.77 -16.36
N TYR A 37 -1.52 1.67 -16.21
CA TYR A 37 -2.94 1.34 -16.31
C TYR A 37 -3.32 0.95 -17.74
N ASP A 38 -2.83 1.69 -18.74
CA ASP A 38 -3.04 1.36 -20.16
C ASP A 38 -2.50 -0.02 -20.51
N ALA A 39 -1.26 -0.31 -20.08
CA ALA A 39 -0.62 -1.61 -20.30
C ALA A 39 -1.37 -2.75 -19.61
N ALA A 40 -1.97 -2.49 -18.45
CA ALA A 40 -2.80 -3.46 -17.72
C ALA A 40 -4.21 -3.62 -18.30
N LYS A 41 -4.64 -2.72 -19.21
CA LYS A 41 -6.02 -2.61 -19.68
C LYS A 41 -7.00 -2.56 -18.50
N ALA A 42 -6.67 -1.72 -17.51
CA ALA A 42 -7.46 -1.59 -16.30
C ALA A 42 -8.89 -1.13 -16.64
N THR A 43 -9.89 -1.86 -16.12
CA THR A 43 -11.31 -1.49 -16.23
C THR A 43 -11.92 -1.13 -14.89
N TYR A 44 -11.16 -1.31 -13.80
CA TYR A 44 -11.50 -0.81 -12.48
C TYR A 44 -11.16 0.68 -12.36
N THR A 45 -11.75 1.34 -11.37
CA THR A 45 -11.51 2.76 -11.11
C THR A 45 -10.02 3.00 -10.85
N SER A 46 -9.41 3.87 -11.66
CA SER A 46 -7.98 4.17 -11.60
C SER A 46 -7.76 5.66 -11.37
N LEU A 47 -6.97 6.00 -10.36
CA LEU A 47 -6.65 7.36 -9.91
C LEU A 47 -5.13 7.54 -9.85
N ILE A 48 -4.70 8.80 -9.88
CA ILE A 48 -3.30 9.17 -9.70
C ILE A 48 -3.22 10.12 -8.52
N ASP A 49 -2.63 9.63 -7.44
CA ASP A 49 -2.53 10.31 -6.15
C ASP A 49 -1.26 11.17 -6.10
N VAL A 50 -1.26 12.25 -6.90
CA VAL A 50 -0.09 13.12 -7.08
C VAL A 50 0.35 13.79 -5.78
N GLU A 51 -0.62 14.10 -4.93
CA GLU A 51 -0.38 14.72 -3.63
C GLU A 51 -0.15 13.69 -2.52
N HIS A 52 -0.22 12.38 -2.80
CA HIS A 52 -0.15 11.30 -1.79
C HIS A 52 -1.27 11.33 -0.75
N SER A 53 -2.42 11.93 -1.05
CA SER A 53 -3.56 12.09 -0.14
C SER A 53 -4.18 10.75 0.26
N VAL A 54 -4.27 9.78 -0.66
CA VAL A 54 -4.77 8.42 -0.36
C VAL A 54 -3.78 7.69 0.54
N SER A 55 -2.48 7.75 0.22
CA SER A 55 -1.46 7.10 1.08
C SER A 55 -1.41 7.69 2.49
N SER A 56 -1.58 9.00 2.63
CA SER A 56 -1.60 9.66 3.94
C SER A 56 -2.80 9.23 4.78
N ALA A 57 -3.99 9.18 4.16
CA ALA A 57 -5.24 8.82 4.82
C ALA A 57 -5.20 7.39 5.40
N TYR A 58 -4.58 6.46 4.67
CA TYR A 58 -4.56 5.05 5.04
C TYR A 58 -3.21 4.52 5.53
N GLN A 59 -2.23 5.43 5.71
CA GLN A 59 -0.89 5.09 6.19
C GLN A 59 -0.18 4.05 5.31
N PHE A 60 -0.28 4.20 3.98
CA PHE A 60 0.48 3.36 3.07
C PHE A 60 1.95 3.74 3.13
N ILE A 61 2.78 2.79 3.56
CA ILE A 61 4.22 2.96 3.73
C ILE A 61 5.05 2.28 2.64
N ASN A 62 4.41 1.49 1.76
CA ASN A 62 5.04 0.79 0.65
C ASN A 62 3.99 0.50 -0.44
N VAL A 63 4.38 -0.12 -1.55
CA VAL A 63 3.45 -0.57 -2.60
C VAL A 63 3.82 -1.96 -3.13
N PRO A 64 2.85 -2.78 -3.55
CA PRO A 64 1.41 -2.53 -3.46
C PRO A 64 0.89 -2.76 -2.04
N MET A 65 0.01 -1.87 -1.59
CA MET A 65 -0.77 -2.02 -0.37
C MET A 65 -2.25 -1.81 -0.68
N GLY A 66 -3.12 -2.45 0.10
CA GLY A 66 -4.56 -2.35 -0.06
C GLY A 66 -5.26 -2.32 1.29
N ILE A 67 -6.45 -1.71 1.28
CA ILE A 67 -7.42 -1.68 2.37
C ILE A 67 -8.75 -2.24 1.86
N TRP A 68 -9.59 -2.72 2.75
CA TRP A 68 -10.96 -3.13 2.41
C TRP A 68 -11.95 -2.21 3.09
N ILE A 69 -12.88 -1.66 2.32
CA ILE A 69 -13.92 -0.73 2.79
C ILE A 69 -15.28 -1.36 2.48
N ASP A 70 -16.11 -1.55 3.51
CA ASP A 70 -17.46 -2.08 3.35
C ASP A 70 -18.42 -1.05 2.71
N GLU A 71 -19.64 -1.48 2.39
CA GLU A 71 -20.68 -0.64 1.78
C GLU A 71 -21.15 0.52 2.67
N ARG A 72 -20.76 0.53 3.95
CA ARG A 72 -21.05 1.59 4.91
C ARG A 72 -19.89 2.58 5.05
N GLY A 73 -18.82 2.39 4.29
CA GLY A 73 -17.61 3.22 4.34
C GLY A 73 -16.69 2.90 5.51
N ARG A 74 -16.81 1.73 6.15
CA ARG A 74 -15.92 1.32 7.25
C ARG A 74 -14.75 0.52 6.71
N VAL A 75 -13.55 0.83 7.19
CA VAL A 75 -12.37 0.01 6.90
C VAL A 75 -12.44 -1.28 7.71
N VAL A 76 -12.61 -2.42 7.02
CA VAL A 76 -12.70 -3.75 7.63
C VAL A 76 -11.40 -4.53 7.56
N ARG A 77 -10.43 -4.05 6.76
CA ARG A 77 -9.02 -4.44 6.82
C ARG A 77 -8.12 -3.23 6.55
N PRO A 78 -7.10 -2.99 7.38
CA PRO A 78 -6.19 -1.86 7.22
C PRO A 78 -5.19 -2.10 6.08
N ALA A 79 -4.26 -1.17 5.93
CA ALA A 79 -3.19 -1.24 4.96
C ALA A 79 -2.34 -2.50 5.13
N GLU A 80 -2.39 -3.40 4.15
CA GLU A 80 -1.61 -4.63 4.09
C GLU A 80 -1.03 -4.85 2.68
N PRO A 81 0.08 -5.60 2.52
CA PRO A 81 0.60 -5.95 1.20
C PRO A 81 -0.47 -6.61 0.31
N ALA A 82 -0.76 -5.99 -0.83
CA ALA A 82 -1.86 -6.39 -1.71
C ALA A 82 -1.32 -6.91 -3.04
N TRP A 83 -0.75 -8.12 -3.00
CA TRP A 83 -0.30 -8.82 -4.20
C TRP A 83 -1.37 -9.77 -4.73
N THR A 84 -1.35 -10.09 -6.03
CA THR A 84 -2.27 -11.09 -6.61
C THR A 84 -1.71 -12.50 -6.71
N SER A 85 -0.39 -12.67 -6.59
CA SER A 85 0.27 -13.97 -6.69
C SER A 85 1.38 -14.12 -5.66
N ASN A 86 1.67 -15.37 -5.32
CA ASN A 86 2.82 -15.72 -4.49
C ASN A 86 4.09 -15.66 -5.34
N GLN A 87 5.10 -14.98 -4.83
CA GLN A 87 6.40 -14.84 -5.46
C GLN A 87 7.48 -14.91 -4.40
N SER A 88 8.61 -15.51 -4.75
CA SER A 88 9.85 -15.41 -3.98
C SER A 88 10.94 -14.89 -4.89
N MET A 89 11.35 -13.65 -4.68
CA MET A 89 12.36 -12.96 -5.48
C MET A 89 13.65 -12.87 -4.68
N LYS A 90 14.68 -13.60 -5.11
CA LYS A 90 16.00 -13.53 -4.48
C LYS A 90 16.76 -12.27 -4.95
N ILE A 91 17.24 -11.48 -3.99
CA ILE A 91 18.00 -10.25 -4.21
C ILE A 91 19.22 -10.29 -3.30
N GLY A 92 20.38 -10.62 -3.89
CA GLY A 92 21.58 -10.93 -3.12
C GLY A 92 21.33 -12.12 -2.19
N ASP A 93 21.55 -11.90 -0.89
CA ASP A 93 21.35 -12.90 0.16
C ASP A 93 19.96 -12.85 0.83
N LYS A 94 19.09 -11.92 0.40
CA LYS A 94 17.73 -11.75 0.94
C LYS A 94 16.68 -12.17 -0.08
N SER A 95 15.46 -12.40 0.40
CA SER A 95 14.27 -12.61 -0.44
C SER A 95 13.22 -11.55 -0.20
N ILE A 96 12.45 -11.25 -1.25
CA ILE A 96 11.14 -10.64 -1.13
C ILE A 96 10.12 -11.73 -1.40
N ASP A 97 9.30 -12.03 -0.40
CA ASP A 97 8.25 -13.02 -0.47
C ASP A 97 6.88 -12.32 -0.45
N THR A 98 5.98 -12.71 -1.35
CA THR A 98 4.61 -12.18 -1.43
C THR A 98 3.59 -13.27 -1.13
N GLU A 99 2.49 -12.89 -0.49
CA GLU A 99 1.41 -13.80 -0.06
C GLU A 99 0.11 -13.49 -0.81
N GLY A 100 0.23 -13.26 -2.12
CA GLY A 100 -0.86 -12.75 -2.93
C GLY A 100 -2.03 -13.73 -3.13
N GLU A 101 -1.76 -15.04 -3.19
CA GLU A 101 -2.85 -16.02 -3.30
C GLU A 101 -3.70 -16.06 -2.04
N LEU A 102 -3.06 -15.92 -0.87
CA LEU A 102 -3.76 -15.82 0.42
C LEU A 102 -4.59 -14.54 0.49
N TYR A 103 -4.03 -13.40 0.08
CA TYR A 103 -4.75 -12.12 0.01
C TYR A 103 -6.00 -12.21 -0.88
N VAL A 104 -5.84 -12.74 -2.11
CA VAL A 104 -6.95 -12.84 -3.07
C VAL A 104 -7.99 -13.85 -2.60
N ALA A 105 -7.60 -14.97 -1.97
CA ALA A 105 -8.55 -15.93 -1.41
C ALA A 105 -9.41 -15.29 -0.31
N ALA A 106 -8.78 -14.53 0.59
CA ALA A 106 -9.48 -13.82 1.66
C ALA A 106 -10.41 -12.71 1.09
N LEU A 107 -9.96 -11.98 0.07
CA LEU A 107 -10.78 -10.98 -0.62
C LEU A 107 -12.02 -11.60 -1.28
N ARG A 108 -11.86 -12.74 -1.97
CA ARG A 108 -12.98 -13.48 -2.58
C ARG A 108 -13.99 -13.94 -1.53
N ASP A 109 -13.53 -14.42 -0.38
CA ASP A 109 -14.41 -14.79 0.73
C ASP A 109 -15.18 -13.58 1.26
N TRP A 110 -14.49 -12.45 1.45
CA TRP A 110 -15.13 -11.21 1.91
C TRP A 110 -16.16 -10.68 0.92
N VAL A 111 -15.85 -10.63 -0.38
CA VAL A 111 -16.83 -10.22 -1.41
C VAL A 111 -18.06 -11.15 -1.43
N LYS A 112 -17.88 -12.43 -1.11
CA LYS A 112 -19.00 -13.39 -1.05
C LYS A 112 -19.84 -13.25 0.22
N ASN A 113 -19.20 -13.01 1.37
CA ASN A 113 -19.83 -13.15 2.68
C ASN A 113 -20.05 -11.81 3.41
N GLY A 114 -19.52 -10.69 2.89
CA GLY A 114 -19.58 -9.37 3.51
C GLY A 114 -19.05 -9.38 4.95
N GLU A 115 -19.78 -8.73 5.85
CA GLU A 115 -19.47 -8.69 7.30
C GLU A 115 -19.39 -10.07 7.98
N SER A 116 -19.98 -11.12 7.38
CA SER A 116 -19.91 -12.48 7.91
C SER A 116 -18.62 -13.21 7.54
N SER A 117 -17.77 -12.62 6.69
CA SER A 117 -16.47 -13.19 6.34
C SER A 117 -15.58 -13.36 7.56
N ALA A 118 -14.87 -14.48 7.62
CA ALA A 118 -13.86 -14.71 8.65
C ALA A 118 -12.66 -13.76 8.53
N TYR A 119 -12.53 -13.05 7.40
CA TYR A 119 -11.41 -12.16 7.10
C TYR A 119 -11.73 -10.67 7.29
N ALA A 120 -13.00 -10.30 7.48
CA ALA A 120 -13.37 -8.97 7.96
C ALA A 120 -12.99 -8.86 9.44
N LEU A 121 -12.21 -7.83 9.81
CA LEU A 121 -11.77 -7.67 11.19
C LEU A 121 -12.91 -7.13 12.07
N SER A 122 -12.91 -7.53 13.33
CA SER A 122 -13.71 -6.85 14.35
C SER A 122 -13.11 -5.48 14.67
N ASP A 123 -13.92 -4.58 15.24
CA ASP A 123 -13.45 -3.26 15.68
C ASP A 123 -12.27 -3.36 16.67
N GLU A 124 -12.30 -4.35 17.55
CA GLU A 124 -11.23 -4.62 18.52
C GLU A 124 -9.92 -5.01 17.81
N GLU A 125 -9.99 -5.95 16.86
CA GLU A 125 -8.80 -6.40 16.13
C GLU A 125 -8.27 -5.30 15.21
N PHE A 126 -9.16 -4.52 14.59
CA PHE A 126 -8.78 -3.34 13.82
C PHE A 126 -8.04 -2.31 14.68
N ALA A 127 -8.58 -1.96 15.86
CA ALA A 127 -7.95 -1.01 16.78
C ALA A 127 -6.62 -1.52 17.35
N ARG A 128 -6.45 -2.85 17.49
CA ARG A 128 -5.16 -3.45 17.87
C ARG A 128 -4.11 -3.25 16.78
N ARG A 129 -4.47 -3.46 15.51
CA ARG A 129 -3.55 -3.36 14.36
C ARG A 129 -3.26 -1.94 13.93
N VAL A 130 -4.24 -1.05 14.00
CA VAL A 130 -4.13 0.33 13.51
C VAL A 130 -3.84 1.24 14.68
N GLN A 131 -2.57 1.61 14.82
CA GLN A 131 -2.16 2.61 15.78
C GLN A 131 -2.15 4.00 15.15
N PRO A 132 -2.47 5.05 15.92
CA PRO A 132 -2.21 6.42 15.49
C PRO A 132 -0.71 6.62 15.22
N ARG A 133 -0.39 7.47 14.25
CA ARG A 133 0.99 7.93 14.02
C ARG A 133 1.56 8.51 15.30
N THR A 134 2.81 8.17 15.59
CA THR A 134 3.63 8.85 16.59
C THR A 134 3.87 10.31 16.19
N ALA A 135 4.34 11.13 17.12
CA ALA A 135 4.70 12.53 16.83
C ALA A 135 5.76 12.64 15.71
N ALA A 136 6.76 11.75 15.72
CA ALA A 136 7.80 11.71 14.69
C ALA A 136 7.23 11.33 13.31
N GLU A 137 6.32 10.35 13.24
CA GLU A 137 5.66 9.97 11.98
C GLU A 137 4.72 11.07 11.46
N MET A 138 4.04 11.79 12.34
CA MET A 138 3.23 12.96 11.95
C MET A 138 4.11 14.09 11.40
N GLU A 139 5.27 14.34 12.02
CA GLU A 139 6.23 15.31 11.50
C GLU A 139 6.86 14.85 10.18
N ALA A 140 7.17 13.56 10.04
CA ALA A 140 7.66 12.97 8.81
C ALA A 140 6.66 13.17 7.66
N GLU A 141 5.38 12.92 7.94
CA GLU A 141 4.29 13.11 6.99
C GLU A 141 4.14 14.58 6.57
N ALA A 142 4.10 15.51 7.53
CA ALA A 142 4.05 16.94 7.24
C ALA A 142 5.26 17.40 6.42
N SER A 143 6.44 16.86 6.75
CA SER A 143 7.67 17.11 6.01
C SER A 143 7.56 16.61 4.59
N PHE A 144 7.09 15.36 4.40
CA PHE A 144 6.86 14.72 3.10
C PHE A 144 5.85 15.49 2.23
N LYS A 145 4.85 16.16 2.82
CA LYS A 145 3.92 17.04 2.09
C LYS A 145 4.53 18.38 1.71
N LEU A 146 5.33 19.00 2.60
CA LEU A 146 6.05 20.25 2.33
C LEU A 146 7.05 20.14 1.19
N ALA A 147 7.95 19.18 1.29
CA ALA A 147 7.69 18.02 0.48
C ALA A 147 7.30 18.24 -0.98
N VAL A 148 6.42 17.35 -1.42
CA VAL A 148 5.71 17.36 -2.69
C VAL A 148 5.42 18.78 -3.19
N TRP A 149 4.91 19.64 -2.31
CA TRP A 149 4.58 21.04 -2.63
C TRP A 149 5.75 21.88 -3.16
N PHE A 150 6.94 21.78 -2.57
CA PHE A 150 8.14 22.49 -3.04
C PHE A 150 8.63 21.94 -4.38
N HIS A 151 8.56 20.61 -4.57
CA HIS A 151 8.96 20.00 -5.83
C HIS A 151 8.09 20.47 -6.99
N GLU A 152 6.77 20.46 -6.82
CA GLU A 152 5.80 20.93 -7.82
C GLU A 152 6.01 22.39 -8.23
N ARG A 153 6.57 23.21 -7.32
CA ARG A 153 6.90 24.62 -7.56
C ARG A 153 8.33 24.85 -8.07
N GLY A 154 9.07 23.77 -8.34
CA GLY A 154 10.45 23.84 -8.83
C GLY A 154 11.48 24.22 -7.78
N HIS A 155 11.13 24.28 -6.49
CA HIS A 155 12.05 24.60 -5.39
C HIS A 155 12.85 23.36 -4.96
N ARG A 156 13.74 22.89 -5.84
CA ARG A 156 14.44 21.59 -5.70
C ARG A 156 15.27 21.44 -4.42
N GLU A 157 15.93 22.49 -3.96
CA GLU A 157 16.75 22.42 -2.74
C GLU A 157 15.89 22.29 -1.48
N LEU A 158 14.81 23.06 -1.40
CA LEU A 158 13.84 22.95 -0.31
C LEU A 158 13.14 21.59 -0.35
N ALA A 159 12.82 21.11 -1.54
CA ALA A 159 12.33 19.76 -1.71
C ALA A 159 13.33 18.76 -1.12
N ALA A 160 14.54 18.62 -1.66
CA ALA A 160 15.54 17.67 -1.14
C ALA A 160 15.70 17.71 0.40
N LYS A 161 15.72 18.90 1.01
CA LYS A 161 15.75 19.08 2.47
C LYS A 161 14.58 18.37 3.18
N TYR A 162 13.34 18.60 2.75
CA TYR A 162 12.17 18.04 3.41
C TYR A 162 11.96 16.54 3.14
N TRP A 163 12.39 16.02 1.97
CA TRP A 163 12.40 14.57 1.72
C TRP A 163 13.38 13.89 2.65
N GLN A 164 14.59 14.44 2.80
CA GLN A 164 15.59 13.92 3.71
C GLN A 164 15.07 13.92 5.15
N HIS A 165 14.42 15.00 5.59
CA HIS A 165 13.85 15.11 6.94
C HIS A 165 12.76 14.06 7.18
N ALA A 166 11.82 13.88 6.22
CA ALA A 166 10.80 12.83 6.30
C ALA A 166 11.40 11.42 6.41
N GLN A 167 12.41 11.13 5.58
CA GLN A 167 13.12 9.84 5.57
C GLN A 167 13.93 9.59 6.85
N GLN A 168 14.41 10.64 7.53
CA GLN A 168 15.12 10.50 8.81
C GLN A 168 14.16 10.25 9.97
N LEU A 169 13.00 10.92 9.98
CA LEU A 169 11.99 10.79 11.02
C LEU A 169 11.20 9.48 10.94
N ASN A 170 10.89 9.02 9.72
CA ASN A 170 10.23 7.75 9.47
C ASN A 170 10.96 6.96 8.38
N PRO A 171 12.11 6.35 8.70
CA PRO A 171 12.91 5.60 7.73
C PRO A 171 12.21 4.32 7.23
N ASP A 172 11.14 3.90 7.88
CA ASP A 172 10.42 2.69 7.52
C ASP A 172 9.40 2.90 6.40
N ASP A 173 9.04 4.15 6.12
CA ASP A 173 8.17 4.52 5.02
C ASP A 173 8.93 4.54 3.68
N TRP A 174 8.81 3.44 2.95
CA TRP A 174 9.38 3.28 1.61
C TRP A 174 8.78 4.24 0.58
N ASN A 175 7.57 4.77 0.79
CA ASN A 175 6.99 5.72 -0.15
C ASN A 175 7.73 7.05 -0.15
N TYR A 176 8.16 7.56 1.01
CA TYR A 176 8.95 8.79 1.09
C TYR A 176 10.25 8.69 0.30
N HIS A 177 10.92 7.55 0.43
CA HIS A 177 12.14 7.25 -0.32
C HIS A 177 11.87 7.11 -1.82
N ARG A 178 10.91 6.25 -2.19
CA ARG A 178 10.63 5.93 -3.60
C ARG A 178 10.11 7.14 -4.36
N GLN A 179 9.35 8.03 -3.72
CA GLN A 179 8.87 9.25 -4.36
C GLN A 179 10.01 10.24 -4.63
N GLU A 180 11.03 10.34 -3.77
CA GLU A 180 12.22 11.13 -4.11
C GLU A 180 12.91 10.54 -5.35
N TRP A 181 13.12 9.23 -5.32
CA TRP A 181 13.95 8.53 -6.28
C TRP A 181 13.28 8.42 -7.66
N SER A 182 11.95 8.51 -7.73
CA SER A 182 11.20 8.51 -8.99
C SER A 182 11.61 9.69 -9.90
N PHE A 183 12.08 10.80 -9.33
CA PHE A 183 12.57 11.95 -10.08
C PHE A 183 14.00 11.78 -10.63
N THR A 184 14.71 10.74 -10.20
CA THR A 184 16.03 10.34 -10.69
C THR A 184 16.02 8.86 -11.09
N PRO A 185 15.28 8.47 -12.13
CA PRO A 185 15.01 7.06 -12.42
C PRO A 185 16.27 6.25 -12.76
N GLN A 186 17.35 6.90 -13.21
CA GLN A 186 18.64 6.25 -13.46
C GLN A 186 19.32 5.80 -12.15
N GLU A 187 19.02 6.44 -11.03
CA GLU A 187 19.59 6.13 -9.71
C GLU A 187 18.64 5.32 -8.82
N ALA A 188 17.34 5.34 -9.11
CA ALA A 188 16.31 4.77 -8.25
C ALA A 188 16.56 3.31 -7.86
N GLY A 189 16.95 2.47 -8.83
CA GLY A 189 17.26 1.06 -8.56
C GLY A 189 18.49 0.87 -7.66
N LYS A 190 19.51 1.72 -7.80
CA LYS A 190 20.71 1.68 -6.95
C LYS A 190 20.36 2.10 -5.52
N ARG A 191 19.65 3.22 -5.34
CA ARG A 191 19.24 3.72 -4.02
C ARG A 191 18.31 2.73 -3.30
N TRP A 192 17.38 2.12 -4.04
CA TRP A 192 16.52 1.07 -3.51
C TRP A 192 17.33 -0.13 -3.01
N ARG A 193 18.31 -0.60 -3.80
CA ARG A 193 19.21 -1.70 -3.40
C ARG A 193 19.99 -1.35 -2.14
N GLU A 194 20.62 -0.18 -2.09
CA GLU A 194 21.40 0.27 -0.92
C GLU A 194 20.57 0.32 0.37
N LYS A 195 19.29 0.69 0.29
CA LYS A 195 18.36 0.65 1.43
C LYS A 195 17.93 -0.78 1.75
N PHE A 196 17.59 -1.57 0.74
CA PHE A 196 17.13 -2.96 0.90
C PHE A 196 18.21 -3.85 1.54
N ASP A 197 19.47 -3.68 1.16
CA ASP A 197 20.62 -4.40 1.70
C ASP A 197 20.82 -4.12 3.21
N LYS A 198 20.31 -2.99 3.72
CA LYS A 198 20.39 -2.63 5.14
C LYS A 198 19.21 -3.13 5.99
N LEU A 199 18.17 -3.70 5.39
CA LEU A 199 17.02 -4.22 6.14
C LEU A 199 17.42 -5.39 7.06
N ASP A 200 16.99 -5.35 8.32
CA ASP A 200 17.05 -6.44 9.28
C ASP A 200 15.77 -7.29 9.33
N ARG A 201 14.71 -6.78 8.70
CA ARG A 201 13.37 -7.38 8.62
C ARG A 201 12.91 -7.59 7.17
N PRO A 202 11.88 -8.42 6.93
CA PRO A 202 11.31 -8.59 5.60
C PRO A 202 10.86 -7.27 4.95
N TYR A 203 11.00 -7.17 3.62
CA TYR A 203 10.60 -5.97 2.86
C TYR A 203 9.08 -5.74 2.88
N TYR A 204 8.31 -6.83 2.87
CA TYR A 204 6.89 -6.82 3.18
C TYR A 204 6.65 -7.54 4.50
N PRO A 205 5.82 -6.99 5.41
CA PRO A 205 5.37 -7.76 6.56
C PRO A 205 4.55 -8.98 6.09
N LYS A 206 4.52 -10.01 6.93
CA LYS A 206 3.64 -11.15 6.72
C LYS A 206 2.18 -10.73 6.84
N LEU A 207 1.33 -11.31 5.99
CA LEU A 207 -0.10 -11.07 6.06
C LEU A 207 -0.68 -11.70 7.32
N GLU A 208 -1.30 -10.87 8.14
CA GLU A 208 -2.07 -11.33 9.30
C GLU A 208 -3.49 -11.74 8.87
N ILE A 209 -3.54 -12.76 8.00
CA ILE A 209 -4.77 -13.39 7.49
C ILE A 209 -4.97 -14.68 8.28
N GLY A 210 -5.47 -14.54 9.51
CA GLY A 210 -5.98 -15.62 10.35
C GLY A 210 -7.44 -15.33 10.65
N GLY A 211 -8.34 -16.25 10.26
CA GLY A 211 -9.76 -16.12 10.58
C GLY A 211 -9.89 -15.99 12.09
N GLY A 212 -10.51 -14.90 12.57
CA GLY A 212 -10.69 -14.66 13.99
C GLY A 212 -11.25 -15.92 14.63
N ASN A 213 -10.48 -16.53 15.55
CA ASN A 213 -10.98 -17.62 16.37
C ASN A 213 -12.20 -17.07 17.13
N LYS A 214 -13.40 -17.31 16.61
CA LYS A 214 -14.66 -17.12 17.35
C LYS A 214 -14.73 -18.21 18.42
N THR A 215 -13.85 -18.17 19.41
CA THR A 215 -13.96 -19.00 20.60
C THR A 215 -14.92 -18.30 21.56
N GLY A 216 -16.14 -18.81 21.66
CA GLY A 216 -17.07 -18.37 22.71
C GLY A 216 -18.55 -18.56 22.40
N THR A 217 -18.98 -19.76 22.04
CA THR A 217 -20.38 -20.17 22.24
C THR A 217 -20.70 -20.07 23.73
N GLU A 218 -21.50 -19.07 24.11
CA GLU A 218 -22.28 -19.10 25.35
C GLU A 218 -23.21 -20.30 25.29
N LYS A 219 -22.91 -21.33 26.10
CA LYS A 219 -23.94 -22.30 26.48
C LYS A 219 -24.79 -21.66 27.56
N ARG A 220 -26.07 -21.44 27.22
CA ARG A 220 -27.16 -21.36 28.19
C ARG A 220 -27.31 -22.66 28.95
#